data_AF-A0A8H2VM98-F1
#
_entry.id   AF-A0A8H2VM98-F1
#
_cell.length_a   1.000
_cell.length_b   1.000
_cell.length_c   1.000
_cell.angle_alpha   90.00
_cell.angle_beta   90.00
_cell.angle_gamma   90.00
#
_symmetry.space_group_name_H-M   'P 1'
#
loop_
_entity.id
_entity.type
_entity.pdbx_description
1 polymer ?
#
loop_
_entity_poly.entity_id
_entity_poly.type
_entity_poly.pdbx_seq_one_letter_code
_entity_poly.pdbx_strand_id
1 'polypeptide(L)'
;MVHSIIPFLTFLPAVIAAIAPSGPYQRPLKHPKNQHENFIASSIFGPYQHEILGFEEPVALKPTFEWRTFAEDLDDVISNSGGTFAHLPAVDCFDSGSDGTFDVAIVGHPFDLGVTYRPGARFGPNAARQGARRMSPNFGWSIDNGVNPFRSWATVVDCGDIVNTPFDKHLALKQLENGMSSINSRRPKNDTEGKAVRAISIGGDHTISKSILFYCLGVLEY
;
A
#
# COMPACT_ATOMS: atom_id res chain seq x y z
N MET A 1 -17.10 40.52 -66.63
CA MET A 1 -16.11 39.43 -66.85
C MET A 1 -15.52 39.11 -65.49
N VAL A 2 -16.22 38.30 -64.68
CA VAL A 2 -16.03 36.83 -64.53
C VAL A 2 -14.57 36.45 -64.30
N HIS A 3 -14.39 35.75 -63.18
CA HIS A 3 -13.32 34.85 -62.72
C HIS A 3 -12.61 35.38 -61.47
N SER A 4 -12.33 34.62 -60.42
CA SER A 4 -12.79 33.31 -59.91
C SER A 4 -11.83 33.04 -58.73
N ILE A 5 -12.39 32.87 -57.53
CA ILE A 5 -12.02 31.87 -56.50
C ILE A 5 -10.52 31.66 -56.21
N ILE A 6 -10.06 32.06 -55.00
CA ILE A 6 -9.50 31.18 -53.95
C ILE A 6 -9.61 31.91 -52.59
N PRO A 7 -10.33 31.43 -51.55
CA PRO A 7 -10.13 31.94 -50.20
C PRO A 7 -8.96 31.18 -49.57
N PHE A 8 -7.88 31.91 -49.30
CA PHE A 8 -6.78 31.45 -48.47
C PHE A 8 -7.31 31.26 -47.04
N LEU A 9 -7.46 30.01 -46.61
CA LEU A 9 -7.84 29.66 -45.25
C LEU A 9 -6.66 29.96 -44.32
N THR A 10 -6.60 31.19 -43.81
CA THR A 10 -5.63 31.58 -42.79
C THR A 10 -6.02 30.92 -41.47
N PHE A 11 -5.33 29.85 -41.10
CA PHE A 11 -5.31 29.32 -39.74
C PHE A 11 -4.78 30.41 -38.81
N LEU A 12 -5.67 31.03 -38.02
CA LEU A 12 -5.26 31.77 -36.83
C LEU A 12 -4.63 30.77 -35.84
N PRO A 13 -3.38 30.96 -35.38
CA PRO A 13 -2.92 30.24 -34.22
C PRO A 13 -3.71 30.79 -33.02
N ALA A 14 -4.56 29.95 -32.43
CA ALA A 14 -5.14 30.24 -31.13
C ALA A 14 -4.00 30.28 -30.10
N VAL A 15 -3.49 31.49 -29.85
CA VAL A 15 -2.56 31.75 -28.74
C VAL A 15 -3.38 31.61 -27.45
N ILE A 16 -3.18 30.51 -26.75
CA ILE A 16 -3.66 30.36 -25.37
C ILE A 16 -2.78 31.28 -24.51
N ALA A 17 -3.28 32.49 -24.27
CA ALA A 17 -2.73 33.36 -23.25
C ALA A 17 -3.18 32.83 -21.87
N ALA A 18 -2.27 32.21 -21.13
CA ALA A 18 -2.48 31.95 -19.72
C ALA A 18 -2.44 33.30 -18.98
N ILE A 19 -3.62 33.81 -18.60
CA ILE A 19 -3.72 34.98 -17.71
C ILE A 19 -3.31 34.50 -16.32
N ALA A 20 -2.05 34.74 -15.95
CA ALA A 20 -1.63 34.69 -14.56
C ALA A 20 -2.31 35.86 -13.82
N PRO A 21 -3.06 35.62 -12.73
CA PRO A 21 -3.59 36.71 -11.93
C PRO A 21 -2.41 37.44 -11.28
N SER A 22 -2.05 38.60 -11.82
CA SER A 22 -1.10 39.54 -11.20
C SER A 22 -1.80 40.30 -10.08
N GLY A 23 -2.08 39.61 -8.98
CA GLY A 23 -2.60 40.21 -7.76
C GLY A 23 -2.28 39.35 -6.54
N PRO A 24 -1.98 39.94 -5.38
CA PRO A 24 -1.76 39.17 -4.16
C PRO A 24 -3.07 38.43 -3.81
N TYR A 25 -3.08 37.11 -3.97
CA TYR A 25 -4.29 36.27 -3.89
C TYR A 25 -4.83 36.10 -2.46
N GLN A 26 -4.21 36.68 -1.45
CA GLN A 26 -4.77 36.70 -0.10
C GLN A 26 -4.60 38.06 0.53
N ARG A 27 -5.73 38.76 0.73
CA ARG A 27 -5.79 39.82 1.73
C ARG A 27 -5.92 39.13 3.08
N PRO A 28 -4.99 39.32 4.04
CA PRO A 28 -5.20 38.82 5.39
C PRO A 28 -6.47 39.47 5.94
N LEU A 29 -7.36 38.65 6.51
CA LEU A 29 -8.55 39.10 7.22
C LEU A 29 -8.09 40.09 8.31
N LYS A 30 -8.56 41.33 8.22
CA LYS A 30 -8.31 42.33 9.27
C LYS A 30 -9.09 41.89 10.52
N HIS A 31 -8.37 41.27 11.44
CA HIS A 31 -8.90 40.93 12.75
C HIS A 31 -9.16 42.21 13.56
N PRO A 32 -10.31 42.36 14.22
CA PRO A 32 -10.51 43.49 15.11
C PRO A 32 -9.62 43.29 16.35
N LYS A 33 -8.74 44.27 16.57
CA LYS A 33 -7.89 44.50 17.76
C LYS A 33 -6.59 43.68 17.86
N ASN A 34 -5.52 44.41 18.20
CA ASN A 34 -4.11 44.05 18.34
C ASN A 34 -3.81 42.85 19.26
N GLN A 35 -4.04 41.62 18.82
CA GLN A 35 -3.42 40.45 19.43
C GLN A 35 -2.93 39.53 18.32
N HIS A 36 -1.60 39.48 18.13
CA HIS A 36 -0.98 38.44 17.32
C HIS A 36 -1.04 37.14 18.12
N GLU A 37 -2.07 36.33 17.87
CA GLU A 37 -2.13 34.98 18.40
C GLU A 37 -1.13 34.10 17.64
N ASN A 38 -0.15 33.55 18.36
CA ASN A 38 0.85 32.66 17.81
C ASN A 38 0.18 31.39 17.26
N PHE A 39 0.79 30.75 16.25
CA PHE A 39 0.29 29.52 15.60
C PHE A 39 -0.16 28.42 16.58
N ILE A 40 0.47 28.33 17.76
CA ILE A 40 0.09 27.39 18.83
C ILE A 40 -1.34 27.64 19.34
N ALA A 41 -1.73 28.91 19.52
CA ALA A 41 -3.04 29.28 20.07
C ALA A 41 -4.21 29.02 19.10
N SER A 42 -3.94 29.08 17.78
CA SER A 42 -4.91 28.76 16.73
C SER A 42 -4.88 27.29 16.28
N SER A 43 -3.96 26.50 16.81
CA SER A 43 -3.90 25.06 16.56
C SER A 43 -4.90 24.30 17.43
N ILE A 44 -5.19 23.05 17.06
CA ILE A 44 -5.99 22.11 17.88
C ILE A 44 -5.38 21.82 19.26
N PHE A 45 -4.13 22.25 19.49
CA PHE A 45 -3.41 22.12 20.76
C PHE A 45 -3.40 23.42 21.57
N GLY A 46 -4.06 24.48 21.09
CA GLY A 46 -4.24 25.71 21.85
C GLY A 46 -5.14 25.49 23.07
N PRO A 47 -4.95 26.27 24.16
CA PRO A 47 -5.83 26.18 25.32
C PRO A 47 -7.26 26.54 24.91
N TYR A 48 -8.18 25.59 25.08
CA TYR A 48 -9.57 25.69 24.65
C TYR A 48 -10.32 26.78 25.45
N GLN A 49 -10.61 27.92 24.84
CA GLN A 49 -11.45 28.97 25.44
C GLN A 49 -12.92 28.61 25.27
N HIS A 50 -13.57 28.28 26.38
CA HIS A 50 -14.88 27.64 26.46
C HIS A 50 -16.09 28.56 26.15
N GLU A 51 -15.90 29.83 25.77
CA GLU A 51 -16.94 30.86 25.94
C GLU A 51 -17.44 31.57 24.67
N ILE A 52 -17.02 31.21 23.45
CA ILE A 52 -17.34 32.05 22.27
C ILE A 52 -18.53 31.57 21.42
N LEU A 53 -18.96 30.31 21.52
CA LEU A 53 -20.07 29.83 20.67
C LEU A 53 -21.03 28.99 21.51
N GLY A 54 -22.18 29.57 21.86
CA GLY A 54 -23.27 28.94 22.60
C GLY A 54 -24.01 27.84 21.81
N PHE A 55 -23.25 26.88 21.28
CA PHE A 55 -23.80 25.62 20.79
C PHE A 55 -24.14 24.73 21.97
N GLU A 56 -25.29 24.05 21.90
CA GLU A 56 -25.65 23.00 22.84
C GLU A 56 -24.54 21.95 22.88
N GLU A 57 -24.22 21.51 24.11
CA GLU A 57 -23.13 20.59 24.39
C GLU A 57 -23.31 19.33 23.53
N PRO A 58 -22.30 18.95 22.71
CA PRO A 58 -22.46 17.82 21.81
C PRO A 58 -22.74 16.58 22.63
N VAL A 59 -23.90 15.96 22.39
CA VAL A 59 -24.26 14.69 23.04
C VAL A 59 -23.25 13.65 22.57
N ALA A 60 -22.29 13.34 23.43
CA ALA A 60 -21.30 12.31 23.20
C ALA A 60 -22.02 10.96 23.18
N LEU A 61 -22.30 10.45 21.97
CA LEU A 61 -22.68 9.06 21.81
C LEU A 61 -21.55 8.21 22.38
N LYS A 62 -21.88 7.30 23.31
CA LYS A 62 -20.91 6.39 23.91
C LYS A 62 -20.25 5.62 22.76
N PRO A 63 -18.92 5.70 22.57
CA PRO A 63 -18.27 4.95 21.51
C PRO A 63 -18.59 3.47 21.71
N THR A 64 -19.09 2.81 20.67
CA THR A 64 -19.25 1.34 20.65
C THR A 64 -17.90 0.62 20.62
N PHE A 65 -16.81 1.38 20.54
CA PHE A 65 -15.46 0.89 20.68
C PHE A 65 -15.13 0.62 22.15
N GLU A 66 -14.96 -0.65 22.47
CA GLU A 66 -14.45 -1.11 23.76
C GLU A 66 -12.92 -1.00 23.78
N TRP A 67 -12.37 -0.31 24.79
CA TRP A 67 -10.92 -0.14 24.95
C TRP A 67 -10.29 -1.47 25.30
N ARG A 68 -9.58 -2.09 24.34
CA ARG A 68 -8.72 -3.24 24.61
C ARG A 68 -7.57 -2.84 25.53
N THR A 69 -7.24 -3.69 26.49
CA THR A 69 -6.17 -3.46 27.46
C THR A 69 -4.81 -3.58 26.77
N PHE A 70 -3.96 -2.57 26.92
CA PHE A 70 -2.64 -2.47 26.26
C PHE A 70 -1.68 -3.64 26.54
N ALA A 71 -1.97 -4.50 27.52
CA ALA A 71 -1.10 -5.59 27.93
C ALA A 71 -1.18 -6.80 26.98
N GLU A 72 -2.35 -7.10 26.40
CA GLU A 72 -2.52 -8.29 25.53
C GLU A 72 -1.97 -8.05 24.11
N ASP A 73 -2.02 -6.82 23.61
CA ASP A 73 -1.53 -6.46 22.27
C ASP A 73 0.01 -6.29 22.22
N LEU A 74 0.68 -6.11 23.36
CA LEU A 74 2.11 -5.82 23.40
C LEU A 74 2.96 -7.05 23.08
N ASP A 75 2.51 -8.23 23.49
CA ASP A 75 3.23 -9.48 23.25
C ASP A 75 3.21 -9.90 21.77
N ASP A 76 2.10 -9.64 21.06
CA ASP A 76 2.00 -9.86 19.60
C ASP A 76 2.83 -8.86 18.78
N VAL A 77 2.89 -7.60 19.22
CA VAL A 77 3.66 -6.53 18.54
C VAL A 77 5.17 -6.70 18.77
N ILE A 78 5.60 -7.13 19.96
CA ILE A 78 7.02 -7.32 20.27
C ILE A 78 7.53 -8.65 19.69
N SER A 79 6.74 -9.73 19.74
CA SER A 79 7.14 -11.03 19.18
C SER A 79 7.23 -11.05 17.65
N ASN A 80 6.39 -10.27 16.96
CA ASN A 80 6.43 -10.12 15.49
C ASN A 80 7.21 -8.87 15.02
N SER A 81 7.99 -8.22 15.89
CA SER A 81 8.75 -6.99 15.58
C SER A 81 9.95 -7.19 14.64
N GLY A 82 10.26 -8.44 14.27
CA GLY A 82 11.13 -8.74 13.14
C GLY A 82 10.55 -8.12 11.86
N GLY A 83 11.37 -7.64 10.93
CA GLY A 83 10.94 -6.82 9.79
C GLY A 83 10.06 -7.53 8.74
N THR A 84 8.92 -8.09 9.15
CA THR A 84 7.88 -8.70 8.33
C THR A 84 6.85 -7.66 7.89
N PHE A 85 6.09 -7.99 6.86
CA PHE A 85 5.03 -7.14 6.33
C PHE A 85 3.90 -7.03 7.34
N ALA A 86 3.55 -5.80 7.76
CA ALA A 86 2.43 -5.51 8.65
C ALA A 86 2.44 -6.30 9.98
N HIS A 87 3.61 -6.67 10.50
CA HIS A 87 3.77 -7.52 11.70
C HIS A 87 3.03 -8.87 11.58
N LEU A 88 2.91 -9.38 10.36
CA LEU A 88 2.33 -10.70 10.12
C LEU A 88 3.30 -11.81 10.58
N PRO A 89 2.78 -13.00 10.93
CA PRO A 89 3.61 -14.16 11.22
C PRO A 89 4.51 -14.50 10.03
N ALA A 90 5.81 -14.67 10.31
CA ALA A 90 6.77 -15.17 9.34
C ALA A 90 6.62 -16.68 9.18
N VAL A 91 6.45 -17.16 7.96
CA VAL A 91 6.36 -18.58 7.63
C VAL A 91 7.32 -18.87 6.49
N ASP A 92 8.11 -19.94 6.58
CA ASP A 92 8.90 -20.39 5.43
C ASP A 92 7.97 -21.09 4.43
N CYS A 93 7.53 -20.34 3.43
CA CYS A 93 6.63 -20.84 2.41
C CYS A 93 7.34 -21.67 1.33
N PHE A 94 8.68 -21.73 1.33
CA PHE A 94 9.46 -22.43 0.32
C PHE A 94 9.82 -23.85 0.73
N ASP A 95 9.89 -24.11 2.03
CA ASP A 95 10.13 -25.45 2.57
C ASP A 95 8.83 -26.24 2.80
N SER A 96 8.73 -27.42 2.19
CA SER A 96 7.63 -28.38 2.38
C SER A 96 7.43 -28.84 3.83
N GLY A 97 8.47 -28.76 4.67
CA GLY A 97 8.39 -29.12 6.09
C GLY A 97 7.81 -28.03 7.00
N SER A 98 7.47 -26.85 6.46
CA SER A 98 6.89 -25.77 7.26
C SER A 98 5.39 -26.01 7.52
N ASP A 99 5.04 -26.21 8.80
CA ASP A 99 3.72 -26.67 9.30
C ASP A 99 2.54 -25.66 9.18
N GLY A 100 2.72 -24.55 8.46
CA GLY A 100 1.69 -23.52 8.32
C GLY A 100 0.76 -23.74 7.12
N THR A 101 -0.54 -23.86 7.36
CA THR A 101 -1.57 -23.61 6.33
C THR A 101 -2.01 -22.15 6.38
N PHE A 102 -2.16 -21.53 5.20
CA PHE A 102 -2.52 -20.13 5.06
C PHE A 102 -3.26 -19.92 3.74
N ASP A 103 -4.00 -18.82 3.62
CA ASP A 103 -4.82 -18.51 2.45
C ASP A 103 -4.15 -17.49 1.53
N VAL A 104 -3.39 -16.57 2.13
CA VAL A 104 -2.70 -15.51 1.41
C VAL A 104 -1.24 -15.42 1.84
N ALA A 105 -0.34 -15.45 0.88
CA ALA A 105 1.10 -15.32 1.03
C ALA A 105 1.56 -13.94 0.58
N ILE A 106 2.23 -13.18 1.46
CA ILE A 106 3.01 -12.01 1.04
C ILE A 106 4.42 -12.48 0.68
N VAL A 107 4.85 -12.23 -0.56
CA VAL A 107 6.10 -12.79 -1.10
C VAL A 107 6.93 -11.69 -1.75
N GLY A 108 8.17 -11.51 -1.30
CA GLY A 108 9.09 -10.57 -1.94
C GLY A 108 9.84 -11.17 -3.12
N HIS A 109 10.04 -10.35 -4.15
CA HIS A 109 10.82 -10.67 -5.34
C HIS A 109 11.99 -9.68 -5.49
N PRO A 110 13.15 -9.93 -4.88
CA PRO A 110 14.30 -9.01 -4.94
C PRO A 110 15.09 -9.13 -6.25
N PHE A 111 14.47 -8.72 -7.37
CA PHE A 111 15.03 -8.86 -8.72
C PHE A 111 15.06 -7.55 -9.49
N ASP A 112 16.20 -7.16 -10.06
CA ASP A 112 16.30 -5.95 -10.92
C ASP A 112 17.27 -6.13 -12.11
N LEU A 113 17.54 -7.38 -12.50
CA LEU A 113 18.46 -7.72 -13.59
C LEU A 113 17.85 -7.49 -14.99
N GLY A 114 16.55 -7.21 -15.07
CA GLY A 114 15.83 -6.87 -16.30
C GLY A 114 15.73 -5.36 -16.55
N VAL A 115 16.20 -4.52 -15.61
CA VAL A 115 16.14 -3.06 -15.75
C VAL A 115 17.11 -2.55 -16.82
N THR A 116 16.63 -1.61 -17.64
CA THR A 116 17.43 -0.97 -18.70
C THR A 116 18.04 0.37 -18.31
N TYR A 117 17.58 0.99 -17.20
CA TYR A 117 18.00 2.34 -16.81
C TYR A 117 18.51 2.45 -15.36
N ARG A 118 17.62 2.50 -14.37
CA ARG A 118 17.98 2.72 -12.96
C ARG A 118 17.71 1.46 -12.12
N PRO A 119 18.73 0.66 -11.75
CA PRO A 119 18.55 -0.48 -10.86
C PRO A 119 18.22 -0.03 -9.43
N GLY A 120 17.85 -0.98 -8.57
CA GLY A 120 17.49 -0.72 -7.18
C GLY A 120 16.16 -1.34 -6.75
N ALA A 121 15.35 -1.82 -7.69
CA ALA A 121 14.07 -2.48 -7.38
C ALA A 121 14.24 -3.75 -6.52
N ARG A 122 15.44 -4.35 -6.50
CA ARG A 122 15.78 -5.47 -5.60
C ARG A 122 15.62 -5.14 -4.11
N PHE A 123 15.71 -3.87 -3.73
CA PHE A 123 15.52 -3.41 -2.34
C PHE A 123 14.04 -3.12 -2.00
N GLY A 124 13.16 -3.16 -3.01
CA GLY A 124 11.73 -2.89 -2.86
C GLY A 124 11.03 -3.76 -1.82
N PRO A 125 11.23 -5.09 -1.76
CA PRO A 125 10.57 -5.94 -0.77
C PRO A 125 10.86 -5.50 0.67
N ASN A 126 12.13 -5.27 1.02
CA ASN A 126 12.51 -4.80 2.35
C ASN A 126 11.93 -3.40 2.63
N ALA A 127 12.05 -2.47 1.69
CA ALA A 127 11.48 -1.13 1.84
C ALA A 127 9.95 -1.16 2.06
N ALA A 128 9.23 -2.04 1.37
CA ALA A 128 7.79 -2.22 1.55
C ALA A 128 7.45 -2.78 2.94
N ARG A 129 8.21 -3.75 3.46
CA ARG A 129 8.04 -4.24 4.85
C ARG A 129 8.29 -3.13 5.87
N GLN A 130 9.33 -2.31 5.66
CA GLN A 130 9.59 -1.14 6.51
C GLN A 130 8.47 -0.09 6.43
N GLY A 131 7.91 0.15 5.25
CA GLY A 131 6.76 1.04 5.06
C GLY A 131 5.47 0.49 5.68
N ALA A 132 5.32 -0.83 5.71
CA ALA A 132 4.16 -1.52 6.25
C ALA A 132 4.09 -1.57 7.78
N ARG A 133 5.07 -1.03 8.51
CA ARG A 133 5.13 -1.10 9.98
C ARG A 133 3.99 -0.38 10.70
N ARG A 134 3.28 0.51 10.00
CA ARG A 134 2.08 1.18 10.52
C ARG A 134 0.79 0.39 10.26
N MET A 135 0.86 -0.65 9.45
CA MET A 135 -0.22 -1.63 9.28
C MET A 135 -0.02 -2.77 10.29
N SER A 136 -1.11 -3.30 10.82
CA SER A 136 -1.12 -4.45 11.71
C SER A 136 -2.51 -5.10 11.65
N PRO A 137 -2.64 -6.41 11.88
CA PRO A 137 -3.94 -7.07 12.03
C PRO A 137 -4.86 -6.39 13.06
N ASN A 138 -4.30 -5.74 14.09
CA ASN A 138 -5.07 -5.03 15.13
C ASN A 138 -5.67 -3.71 14.64
N PHE A 139 -5.03 -3.07 13.67
CA PHE A 139 -5.37 -1.75 13.15
C PHE A 139 -5.66 -1.78 11.63
N GLY A 140 -6.00 -2.95 11.09
CA GLY A 140 -6.18 -3.18 9.65
C GLY A 140 -7.57 -2.91 9.11
N TRP A 141 -8.43 -2.18 9.83
CA TRP A 141 -9.81 -1.93 9.39
C TRP A 141 -9.85 -1.01 8.16
N SER A 142 -10.49 -1.47 7.08
CA SER A 142 -10.76 -0.65 5.89
C SER A 142 -12.13 0.02 6.01
N ILE A 143 -12.17 1.35 5.94
CA ILE A 143 -13.42 2.13 5.98
C ILE A 143 -14.23 1.90 4.69
N ASP A 144 -13.57 1.90 3.53
CA ASP A 144 -14.22 1.77 2.23
C ASP A 144 -14.88 0.40 2.05
N ASN A 145 -14.24 -0.66 2.55
CA ASN A 145 -14.71 -2.04 2.40
C ASN A 145 -15.47 -2.54 3.63
N GLY A 146 -15.48 -1.81 4.75
CA GLY A 146 -16.13 -2.21 6.00
C GLY A 146 -15.64 -3.55 6.57
N VAL A 147 -14.37 -3.91 6.29
CA VAL A 147 -13.80 -5.20 6.69
C VAL A 147 -12.32 -5.05 7.04
N ASN A 148 -11.85 -5.87 7.98
CA ASN A 148 -10.42 -6.06 8.24
C ASN A 148 -9.93 -7.29 7.46
N PRO A 149 -9.10 -7.12 6.41
CA PRO A 149 -8.67 -8.25 5.57
C PRO A 149 -7.87 -9.29 6.36
N PHE A 150 -7.09 -8.87 7.37
CA PHE A 150 -6.25 -9.78 8.17
C PHE A 150 -7.03 -10.61 9.19
N ARG A 151 -8.24 -10.19 9.55
CA ARG A 151 -9.08 -10.84 10.58
C ARG A 151 -10.42 -11.36 10.04
N SER A 152 -10.63 -11.28 8.73
CA SER A 152 -11.87 -11.70 8.08
C SER A 152 -11.88 -13.22 7.86
N TRP A 153 -11.84 -13.66 6.60
CA TRP A 153 -11.86 -15.07 6.23
C TRP A 153 -10.45 -15.64 5.95
N ALA A 154 -9.49 -14.77 5.59
CA ALA A 154 -8.18 -15.16 5.10
C ALA A 154 -7.12 -15.18 6.20
N THR A 155 -6.36 -16.28 6.30
CA THR A 155 -5.11 -16.31 7.05
C THR A 155 -3.98 -15.78 6.16
N VAL A 156 -3.45 -14.60 6.49
CA VAL A 156 -2.37 -13.93 5.75
C VAL A 156 -1.05 -14.12 6.48
N VAL A 157 0.01 -14.49 5.76
CA VAL A 157 1.37 -14.69 6.31
C VAL A 157 2.42 -13.97 5.46
N ASP A 158 3.57 -13.63 6.06
CA ASP A 158 4.74 -13.17 5.32
C ASP A 158 5.66 -14.35 5.04
N CYS A 159 5.86 -14.65 3.75
CA CYS A 159 6.69 -15.74 3.28
C CYS A 159 8.17 -15.37 3.14
N GLY A 160 8.54 -14.12 3.40
CA GLY A 160 9.88 -13.62 3.12
C GLY A 160 10.12 -13.43 1.62
N ASP A 161 11.39 -13.48 1.24
CA ASP A 161 11.85 -13.22 -0.13
C ASP A 161 12.27 -14.52 -0.82
N ILE A 162 11.94 -14.67 -2.10
CA ILE A 162 12.47 -15.78 -2.89
C ILE A 162 13.95 -15.52 -3.16
N VAL A 163 14.80 -16.48 -2.78
CA VAL A 163 16.25 -16.40 -3.00
C VAL A 163 16.55 -16.57 -4.49
N ASN A 164 17.26 -15.62 -5.06
CA ASN A 164 17.70 -15.62 -6.46
C ASN A 164 19.14 -15.14 -6.61
N THR A 165 19.80 -15.59 -7.69
CA THR A 165 21.15 -15.16 -8.02
C THR A 165 21.16 -13.72 -8.56
N PRO A 166 22.15 -12.89 -8.20
CA PRO A 166 22.34 -11.57 -8.79
C PRO A 166 23.18 -11.60 -10.09
N PHE A 167 23.71 -12.77 -10.49
CA PHE A 167 24.72 -12.86 -11.56
C PHE A 167 24.18 -13.29 -12.92
N ASP A 168 23.09 -14.06 -12.95
CA ASP A 168 22.47 -14.55 -14.18
C ASP A 168 20.96 -14.34 -14.13
N LYS A 169 20.45 -13.50 -15.03
CA LYS A 169 19.02 -13.17 -15.10
C LYS A 169 18.15 -14.38 -15.44
N HIS A 170 18.62 -15.31 -16.27
CA HIS A 170 17.83 -16.46 -16.70
C HIS A 170 17.71 -17.47 -15.56
N LEU A 171 18.83 -17.74 -14.88
CA LEU A 171 18.84 -18.58 -13.69
C LEU A 171 18.00 -17.97 -12.57
N ALA A 172 18.12 -16.65 -12.34
CA ALA A 172 17.34 -15.94 -11.33
C ALA A 172 15.84 -16.04 -11.60
N LEU A 173 15.39 -15.85 -12.85
CA LEU A 173 13.97 -16.02 -13.20
C LEU A 173 13.47 -17.44 -12.93
N LYS A 174 14.27 -18.46 -13.24
CA LYS A 174 13.93 -19.86 -12.95
C LYS A 174 13.83 -20.12 -11.44
N GLN A 175 14.68 -19.50 -10.63
CA GLN A 175 14.62 -19.60 -9.17
C GLN A 175 13.35 -18.92 -8.62
N LEU A 176 12.97 -17.77 -9.16
CA LEU A 176 11.71 -17.10 -8.82
C LEU A 176 10.49 -17.94 -9.21
N GLU A 177 10.49 -18.53 -10.40
CA GLU A 177 9.46 -19.47 -10.88
C GLU A 177 9.34 -20.68 -9.92
N ASN A 178 10.46 -21.30 -9.54
CA ASN A 178 10.47 -22.42 -8.61
C ASN A 178 9.94 -22.03 -7.22
N GLY A 179 10.36 -20.89 -6.68
CA GLY A 179 9.90 -20.41 -5.38
C GLY A 179 8.39 -20.17 -5.36
N MET A 180 7.85 -19.58 -6.42
CA MET A 180 6.39 -19.43 -6.56
C MET A 180 5.69 -20.77 -6.76
N SER A 181 6.29 -21.72 -7.49
CA SER A 181 5.74 -23.07 -7.64
C SER A 181 5.64 -23.81 -6.30
N SER A 182 6.61 -23.63 -5.39
CA SER A 182 6.54 -24.18 -4.03
C SER A 182 5.32 -23.65 -3.28
N ILE A 183 5.02 -22.35 -3.40
CA ILE A 183 3.83 -21.73 -2.77
C ILE A 183 2.55 -22.27 -3.41
N ASN A 184 2.52 -22.41 -4.74
CA ASN A 184 1.36 -22.94 -5.45
C ASN A 184 1.01 -24.38 -5.03
N SER A 185 2.02 -25.19 -4.72
CA SER A 185 1.81 -26.58 -4.30
C SER A 185 1.17 -26.73 -2.91
N ARG A 186 1.03 -25.63 -2.16
CA ARG A 186 0.44 -25.65 -0.82
C ARG A 186 -1.09 -25.66 -0.87
N ARG A 187 -1.67 -26.31 0.13
CA ARG A 187 -3.12 -26.27 0.34
C ARG A 187 -3.51 -25.01 1.13
N PRO A 188 -4.54 -24.27 0.69
CA PRO A 188 -5.08 -23.17 1.47
C PRO A 188 -5.68 -23.68 2.79
N LYS A 189 -5.71 -22.81 3.80
CA LYS A 189 -6.29 -23.13 5.10
C LYS A 189 -7.82 -23.21 5.02
N ASN A 190 -8.42 -22.35 4.21
CA ASN A 190 -9.84 -22.30 3.96
C ASN A 190 -10.16 -22.71 2.50
N ASP A 191 -10.29 -24.01 2.30
CA ASP A 191 -10.61 -24.63 1.00
C ASP A 191 -11.99 -24.22 0.45
N THR A 192 -12.88 -23.70 1.30
CA THR A 192 -14.21 -23.23 0.85
C THR A 192 -14.13 -21.89 0.11
N GLU A 193 -13.17 -21.05 0.47
CA GLU A 193 -12.97 -19.71 -0.10
C GLU A 193 -12.05 -19.74 -1.32
N GLY A 194 -11.23 -20.78 -1.47
CA GLY A 194 -10.38 -20.98 -2.63
C GLY A 194 -9.65 -22.32 -2.59
N LYS A 195 -9.37 -22.89 -3.76
CA LYS A 195 -8.65 -24.17 -3.91
C LYS A 195 -7.13 -24.04 -3.86
N ALA A 196 -6.62 -22.81 -3.98
CA ALA A 196 -5.20 -22.52 -3.99
C ALA A 196 -4.88 -21.35 -3.06
N VAL A 197 -3.69 -21.38 -2.47
CA VAL A 197 -3.11 -20.22 -1.78
C VAL A 197 -2.98 -19.08 -2.77
N ARG A 198 -3.34 -17.85 -2.36
CA ARG A 198 -3.18 -16.64 -3.16
C ARG A 198 -1.87 -15.94 -2.79
N ALA A 199 -1.10 -15.49 -3.78
CA ALA A 199 0.15 -14.77 -3.53
C ALA A 199 0.01 -13.27 -3.84
N ILE A 200 0.49 -12.43 -2.94
CA ILE A 200 0.71 -10.99 -3.14
C ILE A 200 2.23 -10.78 -3.28
N SER A 201 2.69 -10.58 -4.50
CA SER A 201 4.10 -10.33 -4.80
C SER A 201 4.48 -8.88 -4.57
N ILE A 202 5.62 -8.64 -3.93
CA ILE A 202 6.15 -7.29 -3.69
C ILE A 202 7.55 -7.15 -4.29
N GLY A 203 7.77 -6.01 -4.95
CA GLY A 203 9.10 -5.57 -5.37
C GLY A 203 9.45 -5.99 -6.78
N GLY A 204 10.75 -6.04 -7.04
CA GLY A 204 11.32 -6.41 -8.32
C GLY A 204 11.02 -5.44 -9.47
N ASP A 205 11.80 -5.55 -10.54
CA ASP A 205 11.44 -4.96 -11.81
C ASP A 205 10.30 -5.76 -12.47
N HIS A 206 9.66 -5.20 -13.50
CA HIS A 206 8.47 -5.80 -14.11
C HIS A 206 8.72 -7.17 -14.80
N THR A 207 9.97 -7.62 -14.89
CA THR A 207 10.31 -8.96 -15.40
C THR A 207 9.78 -10.06 -14.47
N ILE A 208 9.62 -9.78 -13.18
CA ILE A 208 9.07 -10.76 -12.21
C ILE A 208 7.62 -11.13 -12.52
N SER A 209 6.89 -10.29 -13.27
CA SER A 209 5.54 -10.63 -13.73
C SER A 209 5.53 -11.94 -14.52
N LYS A 210 6.64 -12.29 -15.19
CA LYS A 210 6.80 -13.58 -15.84
C LYS A 210 6.68 -14.73 -14.83
N SER A 211 7.43 -14.72 -13.72
CA SER A 211 7.38 -15.80 -12.74
C SER A 211 6.01 -15.91 -12.07
N ILE A 212 5.35 -14.77 -11.83
CA ILE A 212 3.99 -14.73 -11.27
C ILE A 212 2.96 -15.31 -12.23
N LEU A 213 3.09 -15.07 -13.54
CA LEU A 213 2.19 -15.64 -14.54
C LEU A 213 2.28 -17.17 -14.56
N PHE A 214 3.50 -17.73 -14.50
CA PHE A 214 3.70 -19.18 -14.42
C PHE A 214 3.06 -19.79 -13.16
N TYR A 215 3.11 -19.07 -12.04
CA TYR A 215 2.39 -19.44 -10.82
C TYR A 215 0.88 -19.52 -11.04
N CYS A 216 0.26 -18.49 -11.64
CA CYS A 216 -1.17 -18.51 -11.92
C CYS A 216 -1.57 -19.62 -12.90
N LEU A 217 -0.74 -19.91 -13.91
CA LEU A 217 -1.01 -21.01 -14.85
C LEU A 217 -0.98 -22.37 -14.15
N GLY A 218 -0.03 -22.58 -13.24
CA GLY A 218 0.01 -23.80 -12.42
C GLY A 218 -1.18 -23.95 -11.46
N VAL A 219 -1.87 -22.86 -11.11
CA VAL A 219 -3.14 -22.92 -10.34
C VAL A 219 -4.29 -23.43 -11.21
N LEU A 220 -4.28 -23.18 -12.53
CA LEU A 220 -5.39 -23.52 -13.43
C LEU A 220 -5.45 -25.01 -13.79
N GLU A 221 -4.42 -25.79 -13.48
CA GLU A 221 -4.37 -27.24 -13.78
C GLU A 221 -5.01 -28.11 -12.66
N TYR A 222 -5.61 -27.52 -11.62
CA TYR A 222 -6.26 -28.21 -10.48
C TYR A 222 -7.75 -27.87 -10.28
#